data_AF-A0A377CFC5-F1
#
_entry.id   AF-A0A377CFC5-F1
#
_cell.length_a   1.000
_cell.length_b   1.000
_cell.length_c   1.000
_cell.angle_alpha   90.00
_cell.angle_beta   90.00
_cell.angle_gamma   90.00
#
_symmetry.space_group_name_H-M   'P 1'
#
loop_
_entity.id
_entity.type
_entity.pdbx_description
1 polymer ?
#
loop_
_entity_poly.entity_id
_entity_poly.type
_entity_poly.pdbx_seq_one_letter_code
_entity_poly.pdbx_strand_id
1 'polypeptide(L)' 'MLTDSVETHKARLHNAGFEHSELWFQCFNFGSLVALKAEDAA' A
#
# COMPACT_ATOMS: atom_id res chain seq x y z
N MET A 1 -17.89 -9.42 -4.28
CA MET A 1 -16.97 -8.28 -4.07
C MET A 1 -15.85 -8.39 -5.07
N LEU A 2 -15.50 -7.31 -5.77
CA LEU A 2 -14.28 -7.28 -6.58
C LEU A 2 -13.15 -6.80 -5.66
N THR A 3 -12.23 -7.70 -5.30
CA THR A 3 -11.04 -7.36 -4.51
C THR A 3 -9.94 -6.91 -5.45
N ASP A 4 -9.40 -5.72 -5.22
CA ASP A 4 -8.20 -5.26 -5.90
C ASP A 4 -6.99 -6.11 -5.47
N SER A 5 -5.99 -6.21 -6.34
CA SER A 5 -4.73 -6.87 -6.02
C SER A 5 -3.84 -5.99 -5.14
N VAL A 6 -2.85 -6.58 -4.46
CA VAL A 6 -1.87 -5.84 -3.66
C VAL A 6 -1.10 -4.85 -4.53
N GLU A 7 -0.76 -5.21 -5.76
CA GLU A 7 -0.06 -4.36 -6.74
C GLU A 7 -0.88 -3.12 -7.08
N THR A 8 -2.19 -3.30 -7.24
CA THR A 8 -3.12 -2.19 -7.50
C THR A 8 -3.12 -1.20 -6.33
N HIS A 9 -3.14 -1.71 -5.09
CA HIS A 9 -3.04 -0.86 -3.90
C HIS A 9 -1.67 -0.18 -3.77
N LYS A 10 -0.55 -0.88 -4.02
CA LYS A 10 0.80 -0.29 -4.04
C LYS A 10 0.94 0.82 -5.08
N ALA A 11 0.42 0.61 -6.29
CA ALA A 11 0.43 1.64 -7.34
C ALA A 11 -0.35 2.89 -6.93
N ARG A 12 -1.50 2.74 -6.25
CA ARG A 12 -2.27 3.88 -5.72
C ARG A 12 -1.53 4.61 -4.61
N LEU A 13 -0.88 3.89 -3.68
CA LEU A 13 -0.09 4.49 -2.61
C LEU A 13 1.12 5.26 -3.16
N HIS A 14 1.81 4.69 -4.14
CA HIS A 14 2.88 5.37 -4.86
C HIS A 14 2.37 6.65 -5.55
N ASN A 15 1.25 6.58 -6.28
CA ASN A 15 0.67 7.74 -6.95
C ASN A 15 0.15 8.82 -5.98
N ALA A 16 -0.14 8.44 -4.73
CA ALA A 16 -0.51 9.36 -3.67
C ALA A 16 0.71 10.02 -2.98
N GLY A 17 1.93 9.66 -3.36
CA GLY A 17 3.17 10.24 -2.84
C GLY A 17 3.79 9.49 -1.66
N PHE A 18 3.40 8.24 -1.40
CA PHE A 18 4.12 7.39 -0.44
C PHE A 18 5.29 6.68 -1.13
N GLU A 19 6.51 6.99 -0.70
CA GLU A 19 7.74 6.38 -1.24
C GLU A 19 7.88 4.91 -0.83
N HIS A 20 7.32 4.54 0.32
CA HIS A 20 7.37 3.19 0.86
C HIS A 20 5.96 2.69 1.15
N SER A 21 5.61 1.51 0.62
CA SER A 21 4.40 0.79 1.01
C SER A 21 4.59 -0.72 0.91
N GLU A 22 4.11 -1.44 1.93
CA GLU A 22 4.28 -2.89 2.00
C GLU A 22 3.07 -3.56 2.68
N LEU A 23 2.83 -4.82 2.33
CA LEU A 23 1.83 -5.65 2.99
C LEU A 23 2.36 -6.10 4.36
N TRP A 24 1.81 -5.58 5.46
CA TRP A 24 2.27 -5.93 6.81
C TRP A 24 1.50 -7.09 7.46
N PHE A 25 0.35 -7.47 6.89
CA PHE A 25 -0.54 -8.51 7.42
C PHE A 25 -1.50 -9.00 6.34
N GLN A 26 -1.73 -10.31 6.30
CA GLN A 26 -2.73 -10.94 5.44
C GLN A 26 -3.35 -12.17 6.10
N CYS A 27 -4.67 -12.31 5.96
CA CYS A 27 -5.46 -13.46 6.35
C CYS A 27 -6.42 -13.81 5.20
N PHE A 28 -6.22 -14.96 4.55
CA PHE A 28 -6.92 -15.34 3.32
C PHE A 28 -6.80 -14.25 2.24
N ASN A 29 -7.93 -13.72 1.76
CA ASN A 29 -8.03 -12.66 0.77
C ASN A 29 -8.19 -11.26 1.39
N PHE A 30 -8.01 -11.13 2.71
CA PHE A 30 -7.98 -9.85 3.41
C PHE A 30 -6.55 -9.51 3.78
N GLY A 31 -6.11 -8.32 3.39
CA GLY A 31 -4.77 -7.80 3.68
C GLY A 31 -4.83 -6.40 4.25
N SER A 32 -3.74 -5.98 4.85
CA SER A 32 -3.55 -4.61 5.31
C SER A 32 -2.16 -4.15 4.86
N LEU A 33 -2.03 -2.90 4.43
CA LEU A 33 -0.77 -2.33 3.97
C LEU A 33 -0.36 -1.22 4.92
N VAL A 34 0.94 -1.12 5.18
CA VAL A 34 1.57 0.03 5.82
C VAL A 34 2.23 0.89 4.75
N ALA A 35 2.03 2.20 4.82
CA ALA A 35 2.66 3.16 3.93
C ALA A 35 3.37 4.23 4.77
N LEU A 36 4.62 4.55 4.41
CA LEU A 36 5.47 5.51 5.11
C LEU A 36 5.80 6.64 4.15
N LYS A 37 5.57 7.88 4.63
CA LYS A 37 6.03 9.09 3.95
C LYS A 37 7.52 9.29 4.26
N ALA A 38 8.33 9.66 3.28
CA ALA A 38 9.74 9.95 3.49
C ALA A 38 9.94 11.10 4.50
N GLU A 39 11.04 11.05 5.25
CA GLU A 39 11.37 12.03 6.28
C GLU A 39 11.58 13.44 5.70
N ASP A 40 12.17 13.52 4.50
CA ASP A 40 12.50 14.77 3.79
C ASP A 40 11.43 15.18 2.74
N ALA A 41 10.23 14.61 2.84
CA ALA A 41 9.16 14.93 1.89
C ALA A 41 8.68 16.38 2.11
N ALA A 42 8.76 17.17 1.03
CA ALA A 42 8.46 18.60 0.99
C ALA A 42 7.04 18.97 1.44
#